data_AF-A0A4Q9GQL8-F1
#
_entry.id   AF-A0A4Q9GQL8-F1
#
_cell.length_a   1.000
_cell.length_b   1.000
_cell.length_c   1.000
_cell.angle_alpha   90.00
_cell.angle_beta   90.00
_cell.angle_gamma   90.00
#
_symmetry.space_group_name_H-M   'P 1'
#
loop_
_entity.id
_entity.type
_entity.pdbx_description
1 polymer ?
#
loop_
_entity_poly.entity_id
_entity_poly.type
_entity_poly.pdbx_seq_one_letter_code
_entity_poly.pdbx_strand_id
1 'polypeptide(L)'
;MKPSRIAVLVVAAALLSGCAAASRADVPAASSASGSTVSTATSASEREHQLNLDVAECMRDRGHVVTLNSDGGWGLILGDFYDSPDETRQLNIDYDACVAGLGPIFEPGTENANIVYDESLIVVECLRNAGFPIDEPPARDAFAREYVARGGFVQWSPYAAIEPDQEKDAVWTCPQ
;
A
#
# COMPACT_ATOMS: atom_id res chain seq x y z
N MET A 1 -41.49 -10.91 9.82
CA MET A 1 -40.76 -9.70 9.37
C MET A 1 -41.27 -8.50 10.17
N LYS A 2 -40.44 -7.93 11.05
CA LYS A 2 -40.77 -6.72 11.83
C LYS A 2 -39.85 -5.58 11.35
N PRO A 3 -40.37 -4.42 10.94
CA PRO A 3 -39.53 -3.28 10.62
C PRO A 3 -39.16 -2.55 11.91
N SER A 4 -37.87 -2.51 12.24
CA SER A 4 -37.35 -1.66 13.31
C SER A 4 -36.87 -0.35 12.69
N ARG A 5 -37.59 0.74 12.98
CA ARG A 5 -37.12 2.13 12.80
C ARG A 5 -36.34 2.53 14.06
N ILE A 6 -35.71 3.72 14.03
CA ILE A 6 -35.04 4.48 15.12
C ILE A 6 -33.50 4.41 14.99
N ALA A 7 -32.72 5.49 15.03
CA ALA A 7 -32.97 6.93 14.97
C ALA A 7 -31.63 7.61 14.61
N VAL A 8 -31.71 8.66 13.80
CA VAL A 8 -30.58 9.53 13.45
C VAL A 8 -30.36 10.50 14.60
N LEU A 9 -29.14 10.53 15.15
CA LEU A 9 -28.72 11.51 16.15
C LEU A 9 -27.64 12.39 15.50
N VAL A 10 -28.05 13.59 15.11
CA VAL A 10 -27.18 14.67 14.63
C VAL A 10 -26.59 15.36 15.85
N VAL A 11 -25.27 15.33 16.00
CA VAL A 11 -24.54 16.19 16.95
C VAL A 11 -23.60 17.07 16.14
N ALA A 12 -24.04 18.30 15.90
CA ALA A 12 -23.21 19.39 15.41
C ALA A 12 -22.68 20.16 16.62
N ALA A 13 -21.36 20.22 16.77
CA ALA A 13 -20.70 21.14 17.70
C ALA A 13 -19.54 21.83 16.98
N ALA A 14 -19.83 23.06 16.53
CA ALA A 14 -18.84 24.02 16.08
C ALA A 14 -18.19 24.70 17.29
N LEU A 15 -16.86 24.72 17.35
CA LEU A 15 -16.12 25.69 18.17
C LEU A 15 -14.98 26.30 17.36
N LEU A 16 -15.19 27.57 17.02
CA LEU A 16 -14.20 28.53 16.57
C LEU A 16 -13.35 28.99 17.78
N SER A 17 -12.03 29.11 17.62
CA SER A 17 -11.14 30.20 18.12
C SER A 17 -9.68 29.70 18.10
N GLY A 18 -8.65 30.46 17.75
CA GLY A 18 -8.58 31.87 17.41
C GLY A 18 -7.18 32.23 16.90
N CYS A 19 -7.12 33.32 16.14
CA CYS A 19 -5.90 34.01 15.74
C CYS A 19 -5.25 34.68 16.96
N ALA A 20 -3.99 34.38 17.22
CA ALA A 20 -3.13 35.21 18.05
C ALA A 20 -2.00 35.77 17.17
N ALA A 21 -2.13 37.05 16.81
CA ALA A 21 -1.08 37.84 16.21
C ALA A 21 -0.10 38.30 17.30
N ALA A 22 1.18 37.95 17.16
CA ALA A 22 2.25 38.46 18.03
C ALA A 22 3.46 38.90 17.18
N SER A 23 3.61 40.21 17.13
CA SER A 23 4.83 41.03 17.15
C SER A 23 6.10 40.53 16.46
N ARG A 24 6.49 41.28 15.42
CA ARG A 24 7.84 41.29 14.81
C ARG A 24 8.88 41.70 15.85
N ALA A 25 9.90 40.86 16.02
CA ALA A 25 11.19 41.23 16.57
C ALA A 25 12.21 41.19 15.41
N ASP A 26 12.91 42.32 15.21
CA ASP A 26 14.06 42.42 14.31
C ASP A 26 15.18 41.47 14.78
N VAL A 27 15.50 40.49 13.95
CA VAL A 27 16.63 39.56 14.14
C VAL A 27 17.66 39.87 13.05
N PRO A 28 18.96 40.01 13.39
CA PRO A 28 20.00 40.35 12.43
C PRO A 28 20.09 39.29 11.33
N ALA A 29 20.25 39.77 10.09
CA ALA A 29 20.42 38.96 8.89
C ALA A 29 21.71 38.12 8.99
N ALA A 30 21.61 36.95 9.61
CA ALA A 30 22.53 35.86 9.37
C ALA A 30 22.24 35.33 7.97
N SER A 31 23.25 35.34 7.11
CA SER A 31 23.22 34.66 5.81
C SER A 31 23.05 33.16 6.04
N SER A 32 21.80 32.72 6.18
CA SER A 32 21.42 31.32 6.11
C SER A 32 21.64 30.89 4.66
N ALA A 33 22.74 30.18 4.42
CA ALA A 33 22.81 29.26 3.32
C ALA A 33 21.74 28.18 3.57
N SER A 34 20.51 28.48 3.17
CA SER A 34 19.42 27.52 3.05
C SER A 34 19.80 26.54 1.95
N GLY A 35 20.67 25.60 2.27
CA GLY A 35 20.85 24.39 1.49
C GLY A 35 19.53 23.66 1.55
N SER A 36 18.76 23.74 0.46
CA SER A 36 17.51 23.02 0.27
C SER A 36 17.73 21.51 0.46
N THR A 37 17.45 21.02 1.67
CA THR A 37 17.33 19.58 1.97
C THR A 37 15.96 19.01 1.57
N VAL A 38 15.09 19.83 0.98
CA VAL A 38 13.82 19.42 0.39
C VAL A 38 14.05 19.14 -1.09
N SER A 39 14.45 17.91 -1.47
CA SER A 39 14.39 17.51 -2.89
C SER A 39 14.44 16.01 -3.17
N THR A 40 14.73 15.14 -2.19
CA THR A 40 14.85 13.69 -2.45
C THR A 40 13.50 12.96 -2.43
N ALA A 41 12.61 13.28 -1.49
CA ALA A 41 11.30 12.62 -1.36
C ALA A 41 10.40 12.84 -2.58
N THR A 42 10.36 14.06 -3.12
CA THR A 42 9.63 14.37 -4.37
C THR A 42 10.15 13.57 -5.55
N SER A 43 11.48 13.34 -5.63
CA SER A 43 12.07 12.59 -6.75
C SER A 43 11.77 11.08 -6.72
N ALA A 44 11.54 10.50 -5.54
CA ALA A 44 11.18 9.09 -5.41
C ALA A 44 9.73 8.86 -5.81
N SER A 45 8.82 9.69 -5.29
CA SER A 45 7.39 9.63 -5.63
C SER A 45 7.14 9.92 -7.13
N GLU A 46 7.85 10.89 -7.72
CA GLU A 46 7.74 11.17 -9.16
C GLU A 46 8.26 9.99 -10.01
N ARG A 47 9.33 9.33 -9.57
CA ARG A 47 9.89 8.16 -10.26
C ARG A 47 8.94 6.97 -10.19
N GLU A 48 8.40 6.71 -9.01
CA GLU A 48 7.39 5.66 -8.81
C GLU A 48 6.16 5.93 -9.67
N HIS A 49 5.67 7.17 -9.68
CA HIS A 49 4.56 7.60 -10.53
C HIS A 49 4.84 7.33 -12.01
N GLN A 50 6.02 7.74 -12.51
CA GLN A 50 6.39 7.51 -13.90
C GLN A 50 6.50 6.02 -14.22
N LEU A 51 7.09 5.23 -13.34
CA LEU A 51 7.20 3.79 -13.54
C LEU A 51 5.82 3.13 -13.60
N ASN A 52 4.89 3.56 -12.75
CA ASN A 52 3.52 3.06 -12.76
C ASN A 52 2.78 3.40 -14.06
N LEU A 53 3.05 4.58 -14.64
CA LEU A 53 2.53 4.94 -15.97
C LEU A 53 3.10 4.03 -17.05
N ASP A 54 4.41 3.79 -17.05
CA ASP A 54 5.10 2.96 -18.04
C ASP A 54 4.60 1.51 -18.02
N VAL A 55 4.42 0.95 -16.82
CA VAL A 55 3.85 -0.41 -16.63
C VAL A 55 2.40 -0.45 -17.12
N ALA A 56 1.58 0.53 -16.76
CA ALA A 56 0.18 0.57 -17.17
C ALA A 56 0.00 0.71 -18.69
N GLU A 57 0.83 1.51 -19.36
CA GLU A 57 0.87 1.60 -20.82
C GLU A 57 1.25 0.26 -21.44
N CYS A 58 2.33 -0.36 -20.95
CA CYS A 58 2.80 -1.67 -21.41
C CYS A 58 1.75 -2.79 -21.27
N MET A 59 0.99 -2.78 -20.18
CA MET A 59 -0.10 -3.74 -19.94
C MET A 59 -1.30 -3.50 -20.87
N ARG A 60 -1.65 -2.23 -21.13
CA ARG A 60 -2.71 -1.89 -22.10
C ARG A 60 -2.35 -2.29 -23.52
N ASP A 61 -1.08 -2.13 -23.92
CA ASP A 61 -0.57 -2.57 -25.22
C ASP A 61 -0.66 -4.09 -25.40
N ARG A 62 -0.66 -4.84 -24.30
CA ARG A 62 -0.88 -6.30 -24.26
C ARG A 62 -2.35 -6.70 -24.16
N GLY A 63 -3.27 -5.74 -24.14
CA GLY A 63 -4.71 -5.98 -24.13
C GLY A 63 -5.34 -6.07 -22.73
N HIS A 64 -4.59 -5.75 -21.67
CA HIS A 64 -5.13 -5.74 -20.31
C HIS A 64 -5.85 -4.42 -20.00
N VAL A 65 -6.95 -4.50 -19.23
CA VAL A 65 -7.67 -3.32 -18.74
C VAL A 65 -7.01 -2.85 -17.44
N VAL A 66 -6.22 -1.76 -17.52
CA VAL A 66 -5.54 -1.17 -16.36
C VAL A 66 -6.13 0.19 -16.03
N THR A 67 -6.49 0.39 -14.77
CA THR A 67 -6.89 1.70 -14.22
C THR A 67 -5.80 2.20 -13.27
N LEU A 68 -5.59 3.52 -13.24
CA LEU A 68 -4.68 4.16 -12.30
C LEU A 68 -5.52 4.96 -11.33
N ASN A 69 -5.13 4.98 -10.05
CA ASN A 69 -5.74 5.89 -9.09
C ASN A 69 -5.18 7.32 -9.30
N SER A 70 -5.82 8.31 -8.66
CA SER A 70 -5.45 9.74 -8.80
C SER A 70 -4.02 10.05 -8.37
N ASP A 71 -3.44 9.20 -7.54
CA ASP A 71 -2.12 9.39 -6.94
C ASP A 71 -1.04 8.67 -7.76
N GLY A 72 -1.44 8.04 -8.87
CA GLY A 72 -0.60 7.21 -9.72
C GLY A 72 -0.15 5.92 -9.07
N GLY A 73 -0.72 5.55 -7.92
CA GLY A 73 -0.78 4.17 -7.53
C GLY A 73 -1.56 3.40 -8.59
N TRP A 74 -0.99 2.32 -9.08
CA TRP A 74 -1.73 1.39 -9.90
C TRP A 74 -2.30 0.33 -8.97
N GLY A 75 -3.61 0.36 -8.80
CA GLY A 75 -4.28 -0.92 -8.65
C GLY A 75 -4.36 -1.45 -10.07
N LEU A 76 -3.77 -2.61 -10.37
CA LEU A 76 -4.51 -3.46 -11.27
C LEU A 76 -5.84 -3.67 -10.53
N ILE A 77 -6.87 -2.87 -10.86
CA ILE A 77 -8.21 -3.40 -10.81
C ILE A 77 -8.13 -4.52 -11.83
N LEU A 78 -7.66 -5.68 -11.38
CA LEU A 78 -7.82 -6.97 -12.01
C LEU A 78 -9.34 -7.09 -12.05
N GLY A 79 -9.93 -6.45 -13.06
CA GLY A 79 -11.34 -6.13 -13.12
C GLY A 79 -12.08 -7.43 -13.00
N ASP A 80 -12.62 -7.66 -11.80
CA ASP A 80 -13.24 -8.91 -11.40
C ASP A 80 -12.28 -10.10 -11.56
N PHE A 81 -11.80 -10.67 -10.43
CA PHE A 81 -11.02 -11.93 -10.37
C PHE A 81 -11.15 -12.76 -11.64
N TYR A 82 -10.08 -12.84 -12.46
CA TYR A 82 -10.11 -13.57 -13.73
C TYR A 82 -10.81 -14.92 -13.55
N ASP A 83 -11.69 -15.25 -14.50
CA ASP A 83 -12.55 -16.42 -14.41
C ASP A 83 -11.73 -17.74 -14.40
N SER A 84 -10.43 -17.67 -14.74
CA SER A 84 -9.53 -18.82 -14.77
C SER A 84 -8.13 -18.59 -14.18
N PRO A 85 -7.50 -19.65 -13.61
CA PRO A 85 -6.08 -19.64 -13.24
C PRO A 85 -5.11 -19.35 -14.40
N ASP A 86 -5.51 -19.69 -15.63
CA ASP A 86 -4.66 -19.51 -16.81
C ASP A 86 -4.57 -18.03 -17.22
N GLU A 87 -5.67 -17.28 -17.12
CA GLU A 87 -5.66 -15.82 -17.33
C GLU A 87 -4.82 -15.12 -16.27
N THR A 88 -4.92 -15.53 -15.00
CA THR A 88 -4.07 -15.02 -13.92
C THR A 88 -2.58 -15.30 -14.22
N ARG A 89 -2.26 -16.50 -14.71
CA ARG A 89 -0.88 -16.84 -15.09
C ARG A 89 -0.39 -15.96 -16.25
N GLN A 90 -1.20 -15.77 -17.29
CA GLN A 90 -0.83 -14.97 -18.45
C GLN A 90 -0.61 -13.50 -18.07
N LEU A 91 -1.49 -12.95 -17.23
CA LEU A 91 -1.30 -11.62 -16.66
C LEU A 91 0.04 -11.50 -15.95
N ASN A 92 0.38 -12.43 -15.06
CA ASN A 92 1.66 -12.38 -14.32
C ASN A 92 2.86 -12.41 -15.27
N ILE A 93 2.81 -13.22 -16.33
CA ILE A 93 3.85 -13.26 -17.37
C ILE A 93 3.97 -11.90 -18.09
N ASP A 94 2.84 -11.30 -18.45
CA ASP A 94 2.81 -10.02 -19.15
C ASP A 94 3.29 -8.88 -18.25
N TYR A 95 2.89 -8.88 -16.98
CA TYR A 95 3.36 -7.96 -15.96
C TYR A 95 4.88 -8.08 -15.76
N ASP A 96 5.39 -9.30 -15.57
CA ASP A 96 6.82 -9.57 -15.43
C ASP A 96 7.61 -9.04 -16.64
N ALA A 97 7.07 -9.23 -17.85
CA ALA A 97 7.66 -8.70 -19.08
C ALA A 97 7.60 -7.17 -19.15
N CYS A 98 6.60 -6.53 -18.56
CA CYS A 98 6.46 -5.07 -18.52
C CYS A 98 7.38 -4.40 -17.49
N VAL A 99 7.66 -5.07 -16.37
CA VAL A 99 8.57 -4.54 -15.34
C VAL A 99 10.04 -4.91 -15.60
N ALA A 100 10.28 -5.88 -16.49
CA ALA A 100 11.62 -6.30 -16.87
C ALA A 100 12.43 -5.13 -17.43
N GLY A 101 13.46 -4.70 -16.69
CA GLY A 101 14.38 -3.64 -17.12
C GLY A 101 14.03 -2.23 -16.62
N LEU A 102 12.89 -2.04 -15.93
CA LEU A 102 12.55 -0.76 -15.30
C LEU A 102 13.34 -0.48 -14.00
N GLY A 103 14.16 -1.45 -13.57
CA GLY A 103 14.86 -1.40 -12.28
C GLY A 103 13.91 -1.74 -11.13
N PRO A 104 14.38 -1.63 -9.87
CA PRO A 104 13.52 -1.81 -8.73
C PRO A 104 12.46 -0.69 -8.71
N ILE A 105 11.19 -1.10 -8.82
CA ILE A 105 10.01 -0.21 -8.69
C ILE A 105 10.05 0.55 -7.37
N PHE A 106 10.61 -0.11 -6.36
CA PHE A 106 10.72 0.36 -5.01
C PHE A 106 12.09 -0.03 -4.47
N GLU A 107 12.81 0.92 -3.86
CA GLU A 107 13.98 0.55 -3.06
C GLU A 107 13.46 0.05 -1.71
N PRO A 108 13.60 -1.25 -1.39
CA PRO A 108 13.14 -1.77 -0.11
C PRO A 108 14.04 -1.20 0.99
N GLY A 109 13.56 -0.14 1.63
CA GLY A 109 14.13 0.42 2.85
C GLY A 109 13.59 -0.28 4.09
N THR A 110 14.32 -0.17 5.21
CA THR A 110 13.83 -0.65 6.51
C THR A 110 12.55 0.05 6.95
N GLU A 111 12.38 1.33 6.60
CA GLU A 111 11.14 2.08 6.85
C GLU A 111 9.94 1.42 6.18
N ASN A 112 10.07 1.10 4.89
CA ASN A 112 9.03 0.42 4.13
C ASN A 112 8.74 -0.97 4.67
N ALA A 113 9.78 -1.72 5.06
CA ALA A 113 9.59 -3.02 5.68
C ALA A 113 8.78 -2.95 6.98
N ASN A 114 8.93 -1.89 7.77
CA ASN A 114 8.14 -1.70 8.99
C ASN A 114 6.68 -1.40 8.68
N ILE A 115 6.40 -0.60 7.65
CA ILE A 115 5.03 -0.30 7.20
C ILE A 115 4.34 -1.60 6.76
N VAL A 116 4.98 -2.36 5.87
CA VAL A 116 4.44 -3.65 5.38
C VAL A 116 4.23 -4.63 6.54
N TYR A 117 5.14 -4.67 7.51
CA TYR A 117 4.97 -5.51 8.69
C TYR A 117 3.78 -5.08 9.56
N ASP A 118 3.60 -3.77 9.78
CA ASP A 118 2.46 -3.24 10.55
C ASP A 118 1.12 -3.52 9.86
N GLU A 119 1.04 -3.33 8.55
CA GLU A 119 -0.14 -3.68 7.74
C GLU A 119 -0.43 -5.19 7.81
N SER A 120 0.61 -6.02 7.72
CA SER A 120 0.46 -7.46 7.86
C SER A 120 -0.07 -7.87 9.24
N LEU A 121 0.28 -7.15 10.30
CA LEU A 121 -0.25 -7.42 11.64
C LEU A 121 -1.75 -7.08 11.77
N ILE A 122 -2.24 -6.09 11.04
CA ILE A 122 -3.68 -5.78 10.96
C ILE A 122 -4.43 -6.97 10.35
N VAL A 123 -3.89 -7.53 9.26
CA VAL A 123 -4.46 -8.73 8.60
C VAL A 123 -4.43 -9.94 9.55
N VAL A 124 -3.30 -10.16 10.25
CA VAL A 124 -3.16 -11.23 11.25
C VAL A 124 -4.23 -11.13 12.35
N GLU A 125 -4.49 -9.92 12.86
CA GLU A 125 -5.53 -9.71 13.87
C GLU A 125 -6.93 -10.00 13.32
N CYS A 126 -7.23 -9.56 12.09
CA CYS A 126 -8.49 -9.86 11.43
C CYS A 126 -8.69 -11.37 11.24
N LEU A 127 -7.70 -12.06 10.67
CA LEU A 127 -7.76 -13.51 10.41
C LEU A 127 -7.97 -14.31 11.69
N ARG A 128 -7.25 -13.94 12.75
CA ARG A 128 -7.42 -14.53 14.09
C ARG A 128 -8.83 -14.35 14.62
N ASN A 129 -9.40 -13.15 14.50
CA ASN A 129 -10.75 -12.85 14.96
C ASN A 129 -11.84 -13.55 14.12
N ALA A 130 -11.57 -13.77 12.84
CA ALA A 130 -12.44 -14.52 11.93
C ALA A 130 -12.33 -16.04 12.09
N GLY A 131 -11.35 -16.52 12.87
CA GLY A 131 -11.17 -17.94 13.16
C GLY A 131 -10.37 -18.72 12.12
N PHE A 132 -9.64 -18.03 11.23
CA PHE A 132 -8.73 -18.67 10.29
C PHE A 132 -7.44 -19.11 11.00
N PRO A 133 -6.83 -20.22 10.57
CA PRO A 133 -5.49 -20.60 11.04
C PRO A 133 -4.47 -19.58 10.54
N ILE A 134 -3.54 -19.20 11.42
CA ILE A 134 -2.45 -18.27 11.10
C ILE A 134 -1.16 -18.77 11.74
N ASP A 135 -0.05 -18.56 11.04
CA ASP A 135 1.28 -18.74 11.61
C ASP A 135 1.67 -17.53 12.48
N GLU A 136 2.55 -17.76 13.45
CA GLU A 136 3.10 -16.69 14.26
C GLU A 136 3.97 -15.77 13.38
N PRO A 137 3.77 -14.43 13.42
CA PRO A 137 4.61 -13.51 12.68
C PRO A 137 6.08 -13.60 13.14
N PRO A 138 7.05 -13.47 12.21
CA PRO A 138 8.45 -13.38 12.60
C PRO A 138 8.69 -12.12 13.43
N ALA A 139 9.77 -12.08 14.22
CA ALA A 139 10.17 -10.84 14.87
C ALA A 139 10.39 -9.72 13.83
N ARG A 140 9.93 -8.50 14.12
CA ARG A 140 10.02 -7.33 13.22
C ARG A 140 11.39 -7.15 12.57
N ASP A 141 12.46 -7.23 13.36
CA ASP A 141 13.83 -7.08 12.83
C ASP A 141 14.21 -8.21 11.86
N ALA A 142 13.68 -9.42 12.05
CA ALA A 142 13.89 -10.53 11.12
C ALA A 142 13.14 -10.30 9.81
N PHE A 143 11.88 -9.85 9.90
CA PHE A 143 11.08 -9.46 8.74
C PHE A 143 11.78 -8.36 7.93
N ALA A 144 12.18 -7.27 8.59
CA ALA A 144 12.78 -6.13 7.91
C ALA A 144 14.10 -6.47 7.23
N ARG A 145 14.93 -7.31 7.86
CA ARG A 145 16.17 -7.81 7.23
C ARG A 145 15.89 -8.63 5.99
N GLU A 146 14.92 -9.54 6.05
CA GLU A 146 14.55 -10.36 4.89
C GLU A 146 14.00 -9.51 3.76
N TYR A 147 13.05 -8.62 4.07
CA TYR A 147 12.42 -7.72 3.10
C TYR A 147 13.46 -6.92 2.32
N VAL A 148 14.39 -6.27 3.01
CA VAL A 148 15.47 -5.50 2.39
C VAL A 148 16.40 -6.41 1.58
N ALA A 149 16.82 -7.55 2.14
CA ALA A 149 17.76 -8.46 1.48
C ALA A 149 17.20 -9.09 0.19
N ARG A 150 15.87 -9.21 0.09
CA ARG A 150 15.18 -9.88 -1.03
C ARG A 150 14.49 -8.93 -2.00
N GLY A 151 14.76 -7.63 -1.94
CA GLY A 151 14.19 -6.72 -2.93
C GLY A 151 12.73 -6.32 -2.65
N GLY A 152 12.28 -6.36 -1.40
CA GLY A 152 10.89 -6.06 -1.02
C GLY A 152 9.97 -7.27 -0.92
N PHE A 153 10.55 -8.47 -0.89
CA PHE A 153 9.82 -9.72 -0.76
C PHE A 153 10.16 -10.43 0.56
N VAL A 154 9.18 -11.09 1.17
CA VAL A 154 9.36 -11.93 2.36
C VAL A 154 8.68 -13.28 2.14
N GLN A 155 9.23 -14.34 2.72
CA GLN A 155 8.62 -15.67 2.63
C GLN A 155 7.37 -15.81 3.51
N TRP A 156 7.33 -15.09 4.63
CA TRP A 156 6.20 -15.14 5.54
C TRP A 156 5.00 -14.37 4.97
N SER A 157 3.80 -14.94 5.14
CA SER A 157 2.53 -14.34 4.77
C SER A 157 1.49 -14.65 5.86
N PRO A 158 0.58 -13.72 6.20
CA PRO A 158 -0.54 -13.99 7.11
C PRO A 158 -1.44 -15.15 6.66
N TYR A 159 -1.43 -15.49 5.36
CA TYR A 159 -2.29 -16.51 4.76
C TYR A 159 -1.59 -17.87 4.60
N ALA A 160 -0.31 -18.00 4.97
CA ALA A 160 0.50 -19.19 4.67
C ALA A 160 -0.03 -20.49 5.29
N ALA A 161 -0.74 -20.41 6.42
CA ALA A 161 -1.33 -21.55 7.12
C ALA A 161 -2.78 -21.85 6.72
N ILE A 162 -3.36 -21.06 5.81
CA ILE A 162 -4.75 -21.21 5.37
C ILE A 162 -4.82 -22.26 4.26
N GLU A 163 -5.73 -23.20 4.40
CA GLU A 163 -5.93 -24.24 3.39
C GLU A 163 -6.40 -23.62 2.07
N PRO A 164 -5.99 -24.18 0.91
CA PRO A 164 -6.31 -23.58 -0.40
C PRO A 164 -7.81 -23.41 -0.69
N ASP A 165 -8.68 -24.24 -0.11
CA ASP A 165 -10.12 -24.14 -0.26
C ASP A 165 -10.76 -23.03 0.61
N GLN A 166 -10.02 -22.51 1.59
CA GLN A 166 -10.43 -21.42 2.49
C GLN A 166 -9.80 -20.07 2.14
N GLU A 167 -8.71 -20.06 1.37
CA GLU A 167 -7.93 -18.86 1.06
C GLU A 167 -8.78 -17.73 0.47
N LYS A 168 -9.70 -18.08 -0.44
CA LYS A 168 -10.64 -17.10 -1.02
C LYS A 168 -11.47 -16.43 0.07
N ASP A 169 -12.13 -17.21 0.94
CA ASP A 169 -12.96 -16.67 2.00
C ASP A 169 -12.14 -15.83 2.99
N ALA A 170 -10.90 -16.24 3.27
CA ALA A 170 -9.98 -15.49 4.12
C ALA A 170 -9.61 -14.12 3.55
N VAL A 171 -9.22 -14.07 2.26
CA VAL A 171 -8.88 -12.82 1.57
C VAL A 171 -10.10 -11.89 1.46
N TRP A 172 -11.29 -12.43 1.21
CA TRP A 172 -12.53 -11.64 1.17
C TRP A 172 -12.95 -11.11 2.55
N THR A 173 -12.70 -11.87 3.61
CA THR A 173 -13.04 -11.48 4.99
C THR A 173 -12.05 -10.46 5.55
N CYS A 174 -10.77 -10.66 5.25
CA CYS A 174 -9.65 -9.88 5.76
C CYS A 174 -8.76 -9.47 4.58
N PRO A 175 -9.11 -8.40 3.84
CA PRO A 175 -8.29 -7.90 2.75
C PRO A 175 -6.97 -7.30 3.28
N GLN A 176 -5.92 -7.39 2.47
CA GLN A 176 -4.65 -6.69 2.69
C GLN A 176 -4.81 -5.19 2.41
#